data_AF-A0A443IJV4-F1
#
_entry.id   AF-A0A443IJV4-F1
#
_cell.length_a   1.000
_cell.length_b   1.000
_cell.length_c   1.000
_cell.angle_alpha   90.00
_cell.angle_beta   90.00
_cell.angle_gamma   90.00
#
_symmetry.space_group_name_H-M   'P 1'
#
loop_
_entity.id
_entity.type
_entity.pdbx_description
1 polymer ?
#
loop_
_entity_poly.entity_id
_entity_poly.type
_entity_poly.pdbx_seq_one_letter_code
_entity_poly.pdbx_strand_id
1 'polypeptide(L)'
;MPSKADRLPRRMVIPVLVLAAVAFGLAAASPLQRGREAVWIFGGLTGTAALALLAVQPLLVSGVATRAGRRRHRWLGAAILGLALAHVAGLWLYSPEDITDALLLRAPTPFSAWGVAGLAGLLAAGIVSTLRRPIPPRIWRPLHLGLAVTGALCAVIHAWLIYGAMEPVSKALLCLVILASLAVGASSGLRLLRRS
;
A
#
# COMPACT_ATOMS: atom_id res chain seq x y z
N MET A 1 -30.21 7.65 -7.45
CA MET A 1 -29.63 7.67 -6.08
C MET A 1 -28.53 6.60 -5.99
N PRO A 2 -27.36 6.86 -5.39
CA PRO A 2 -26.31 5.84 -5.23
C PRO A 2 -26.82 4.71 -4.33
N SER A 3 -26.54 3.46 -4.69
CA SER A 3 -26.97 2.28 -3.91
C SER A 3 -26.32 2.29 -2.51
N LYS A 4 -26.87 1.54 -1.54
CA LYS A 4 -26.23 1.39 -0.20
C LYS A 4 -24.75 0.96 -0.32
N ALA A 5 -24.43 0.13 -1.33
CA ALA A 5 -23.08 -0.35 -1.61
C ALA A 5 -22.11 0.74 -2.08
N ASP A 6 -22.59 1.77 -2.80
CA ASP A 6 -21.74 2.88 -3.27
C ASP A 6 -21.46 3.92 -2.16
N ARG A 7 -22.28 3.92 -1.11
CA ARG A 7 -22.14 4.83 0.04
C ARG A 7 -21.12 4.37 1.06
N LEU A 8 -20.90 3.05 1.18
CA LEU A 8 -20.01 2.46 2.18
C LEU A 8 -18.54 2.89 1.99
N PRO A 9 -17.91 2.73 0.81
CA PRO A 9 -16.51 3.12 0.66
C PRO A 9 -16.33 4.64 0.83
N ARG A 10 -17.30 5.46 0.41
CA ARG A 10 -17.26 6.92 0.63
C ARG A 10 -17.27 7.30 2.11
N ARG A 11 -18.09 6.61 2.93
CA ARG A 11 -18.15 6.83 4.39
C ARG A 11 -16.89 6.37 5.10
N MET A 12 -16.18 5.39 4.55
CA MET A 12 -14.95 4.84 5.14
C MET A 12 -13.70 5.67 4.87
N VAL A 13 -13.67 6.54 3.85
CA VAL A 13 -12.46 7.31 3.50
C VAL A 13 -11.92 8.11 4.68
N ILE A 14 -12.78 8.88 5.37
CA ILE A 14 -12.34 9.75 6.48
C ILE A 14 -11.87 8.91 7.68
N PRO A 15 -12.65 7.94 8.19
CA PRO A 15 -12.18 7.07 9.27
C PRO A 15 -10.85 6.36 8.94
N VAL A 16 -10.72 5.80 7.74
CA VAL A 16 -9.49 5.11 7.31
C VAL A 16 -8.32 6.07 7.24
N LEU A 17 -8.51 7.28 6.71
CA LEU A 17 -7.47 8.30 6.67
C LEU A 17 -7.01 8.70 8.08
N VAL A 18 -7.96 8.90 9.01
CA VAL A 18 -7.65 9.23 10.41
C VAL A 18 -6.89 8.09 11.08
N LEU A 19 -7.37 6.85 10.96
CA LEU A 19 -6.69 5.69 11.54
C LEU A 19 -5.29 5.48 10.97
N ALA A 20 -5.11 5.67 9.65
CA ALA A 20 -3.81 5.58 9.00
C ALA A 20 -2.85 6.68 9.48
N ALA A 21 -3.33 7.91 9.63
CA ALA A 21 -2.55 9.03 10.15
C ALA A 21 -2.16 8.83 11.62
N VAL A 22 -3.08 8.34 12.45
CA VAL A 22 -2.82 8.00 13.86
C VAL A 22 -1.77 6.89 13.94
N ALA A 23 -1.94 5.80 13.19
CA ALA A 23 -0.99 4.70 13.19
C ALA A 23 0.42 5.13 12.74
N PHE A 24 0.51 5.97 11.70
CA PHE A 24 1.78 6.57 11.28
C PHE A 24 2.39 7.43 12.39
N GLY A 25 1.60 8.27 13.04
CA GLY A 25 2.06 9.11 14.15
C GLY A 25 2.58 8.31 15.34
N LEU A 26 1.90 7.21 15.69
CA LEU A 26 2.35 6.28 16.73
C LEU A 26 3.71 5.65 16.38
N ALA A 27 3.89 5.17 15.15
CA ALA A 27 5.16 4.63 14.68
C ALA A 27 6.30 5.67 14.68
N ALA A 28 6.00 6.90 14.25
CA ALA A 28 6.97 8.01 14.21
C ALA A 28 7.39 8.49 15.60
N ALA A 29 6.45 8.51 16.57
CA ALA A 29 6.72 8.90 17.95
C ALA A 29 7.22 7.74 18.83
N SER A 30 7.37 6.54 18.25
CA SER A 30 7.65 5.31 18.96
C SER A 30 9.01 5.37 19.68
N PRO A 31 9.11 4.82 20.91
CA PRO A 31 10.39 4.57 21.56
C PRO A 31 11.36 3.75 20.71
N LEU A 32 10.85 2.94 19.77
CA LEU A 32 11.66 2.14 18.85
C LEU A 32 12.55 2.98 17.91
N GLN A 33 12.21 4.26 17.71
CA GLN A 33 13.02 5.19 16.92
C GLN A 33 14.20 5.78 17.71
N ARG A 34 14.21 5.70 19.04
CA ARG A 34 15.22 6.37 19.87
C ARG A 34 16.60 5.73 19.71
N GLY A 35 17.62 6.57 19.53
CA GLY A 35 19.00 6.11 19.37
C GLY A 35 19.29 5.43 18.03
N ARG A 36 18.35 5.47 17.07
CA ARG A 36 18.53 4.95 15.72
C ARG A 36 19.11 6.03 14.82
N GLU A 37 19.85 5.61 13.80
CA GLU A 37 20.40 6.50 12.79
C GLU A 37 19.30 7.14 11.94
N ALA A 38 19.53 8.37 11.49
CA ALA A 38 18.55 9.12 10.70
C ALA A 38 18.13 8.39 9.41
N VAL A 39 19.09 7.73 8.74
CA VAL A 39 18.83 6.97 7.50
C VAL A 39 17.97 5.73 7.78
N TRP A 40 18.20 5.04 8.91
CA TRP A 40 17.38 3.91 9.35
C TRP A 40 15.92 4.35 9.62
N ILE A 41 15.75 5.45 10.36
CA ILE A 41 14.43 6.02 10.65
C ILE A 41 13.74 6.44 9.37
N PHE A 42 14.45 7.13 8.46
CA PHE A 42 13.92 7.54 7.17
C PHE A 42 13.45 6.34 6.33
N GLY A 43 14.27 5.29 6.22
CA GLY A 43 13.91 4.05 5.55
C GLY A 43 12.63 3.46 6.16
N GLY A 44 12.58 3.25 7.48
CA GLY A 44 11.40 2.72 8.16
C GLY A 44 10.13 3.55 7.94
N LEU A 45 10.19 4.86 8.19
CA LEU A 45 9.01 5.74 8.16
C LEU A 45 8.47 5.99 6.76
N THR A 46 9.31 6.00 5.72
CA THR A 46 8.82 6.09 4.33
C THR A 46 8.02 4.84 3.95
N GLY A 47 8.44 3.65 4.42
CA GLY A 47 7.67 2.41 4.29
C GLY A 47 6.33 2.47 5.04
N THR A 48 6.34 2.95 6.29
CA THR A 48 5.12 3.15 7.08
C THR A 48 4.17 4.16 6.43
N ALA A 49 4.69 5.26 5.88
CA ALA A 49 3.90 6.24 5.15
C ALA A 49 3.27 5.64 3.88
N ALA A 50 4.00 4.81 3.14
CA ALA A 50 3.47 4.10 1.98
C ALA A 50 2.27 3.20 2.37
N LEU A 51 2.40 2.45 3.48
CA LEU A 51 1.31 1.63 4.03
C LEU A 51 0.10 2.48 4.44
N ALA A 52 0.32 3.62 5.09
CA ALA A 52 -0.74 4.54 5.49
C ALA A 52 -1.54 5.07 4.28
N LEU A 53 -0.86 5.42 3.19
CA LEU A 53 -1.52 5.83 1.95
C LEU A 53 -2.19 4.66 1.23
N LEU A 54 -1.57 3.48 1.25
CA LEU A 54 -2.13 2.25 0.67
C LEU A 54 -3.46 1.88 1.34
N ALA A 55 -3.62 2.13 2.64
CA ALA A 55 -4.88 1.91 3.35
C ALA A 55 -6.06 2.68 2.71
N VAL A 56 -5.83 3.90 2.23
CA VAL A 56 -6.88 4.76 1.65
C VAL A 56 -7.15 4.42 0.19
N GLN A 57 -6.15 3.95 -0.54
CA GLN A 57 -6.16 3.83 -2.00
C GLN A 57 -7.33 2.98 -2.57
N PRO A 58 -7.71 1.81 -2.00
CA PRO A 58 -8.81 0.98 -2.51
C PRO A 58 -10.20 1.65 -2.42
N LEU A 59 -10.39 2.54 -1.44
CA LEU A 59 -11.66 3.23 -1.21
C LEU A 59 -11.92 4.34 -2.23
N LEU A 60 -10.85 4.94 -2.78
CA LEU A 60 -10.95 6.01 -3.76
C LEU A 60 -11.49 5.55 -5.12
N VAL A 61 -11.23 4.29 -5.49
CA VAL A 61 -11.75 3.69 -6.74
C VAL A 61 -13.23 3.33 -6.60
N SER A 62 -13.62 2.84 -5.43
CA SER A 62 -14.92 2.21 -5.17
C SER A 62 -16.00 3.18 -4.68
N GLY A 63 -15.65 4.20 -3.90
CA GLY A 63 -16.63 5.11 -3.25
C GLY A 63 -16.73 6.51 -3.86
N VAL A 64 -15.83 6.86 -4.78
CA VAL A 64 -15.71 8.23 -5.31
C VAL A 64 -15.56 8.19 -6.83
N ALA A 65 -16.45 7.47 -7.54
CA ALA A 65 -16.48 7.31 -9.01
C ALA A 65 -16.65 8.63 -9.82
N THR A 66 -16.35 9.77 -9.21
CA THR A 66 -16.17 11.07 -9.83
C THR A 66 -14.80 11.18 -10.53
N ARG A 67 -14.68 12.16 -11.42
CA ARG A 67 -13.38 12.53 -12.04
C ARG A 67 -12.32 12.89 -10.98
N ALA A 68 -12.76 13.52 -9.88
CA ALA A 68 -11.89 13.88 -8.76
C ALA A 68 -11.35 12.65 -8.02
N GLY A 69 -12.17 11.64 -7.74
CA GLY A 69 -11.72 10.41 -7.08
C GLY A 69 -10.69 9.64 -7.91
N ARG A 70 -10.89 9.53 -9.22
CA ARG A 70 -9.89 8.95 -10.14
C ARG A 70 -8.58 9.75 -10.19
N ARG A 71 -8.64 11.08 -10.11
CA ARG A 71 -7.43 11.92 -10.01
C ARG A 71 -6.70 11.68 -8.69
N ARG A 72 -7.42 11.66 -7.57
CA ARG A 72 -6.84 11.38 -6.24
C ARG A 72 -6.22 9.98 -6.18
N HIS A 73 -6.90 8.95 -6.65
CA HIS A 73 -6.36 7.60 -6.71
C HIS A 73 -5.04 7.51 -7.49
N ARG A 74 -4.93 8.20 -8.63
CA ARG A 74 -3.68 8.24 -9.42
C ARG A 74 -2.55 8.94 -8.69
N TRP A 75 -2.81 10.12 -8.10
CA TRP A 75 -1.78 10.84 -7.34
C TRP A 75 -1.35 10.08 -6.08
N LEU A 76 -2.29 9.46 -5.38
CA LEU A 76 -1.97 8.63 -4.22
C LEU A 76 -1.15 7.41 -4.64
N GLY A 77 -1.50 6.75 -5.75
CA GLY A 77 -0.71 5.65 -6.29
C GLY A 77 0.71 6.05 -6.66
N ALA A 78 0.90 7.22 -7.28
CA ALA A 78 2.23 7.76 -7.57
C ALA A 78 3.02 8.06 -6.28
N ALA A 79 2.35 8.63 -5.26
CA ALA A 79 2.97 8.90 -3.97
C ALA A 79 3.37 7.62 -3.23
N ILE A 80 2.51 6.59 -3.23
CA ILE A 80 2.82 5.26 -2.64
C ILE A 80 4.04 4.66 -3.33
N LEU A 81 4.10 4.71 -4.67
CA LEU A 81 5.25 4.22 -5.41
C LEU A 81 6.53 5.00 -5.08
N GLY A 82 6.46 6.33 -5.04
CA GLY A 82 7.60 7.16 -4.64
C GLY A 82 8.09 6.86 -3.22
N LEU A 83 7.18 6.69 -2.26
CA LEU A 83 7.51 6.33 -0.88
C LEU A 83 8.10 4.92 -0.77
N ALA A 84 7.58 3.95 -1.53
CA ALA A 84 8.13 2.61 -1.56
C ALA A 84 9.57 2.59 -2.14
N LEU A 85 9.83 3.38 -3.18
CA LEU A 85 11.18 3.54 -3.71
C LEU A 85 12.10 4.26 -2.72
N ALA A 86 11.60 5.30 -2.04
CA ALA A 86 12.35 5.99 -0.98
C ALA A 86 12.66 5.08 0.22
N HIS A 87 11.73 4.18 0.57
CA HIS A 87 11.94 3.15 1.58
C HIS A 87 13.08 2.21 1.21
N VAL A 88 13.04 1.64 0.00
CA VAL A 88 14.12 0.75 -0.49
C VAL A 88 15.45 1.49 -0.58
N ALA A 89 15.45 2.74 -1.08
CA ALA A 89 16.67 3.55 -1.16
C ALA A 89 17.22 3.90 0.23
N GLY A 90 16.37 4.28 1.17
CA GLY A 90 16.77 4.55 2.56
C GLY A 90 17.36 3.33 3.24
N LEU A 91 16.74 2.16 3.06
CA LEU A 91 17.28 0.91 3.59
C LEU A 91 18.60 0.52 2.89
N TRP A 92 18.72 0.75 1.58
CA TRP A 92 19.95 0.45 0.85
C TRP A 92 21.10 1.36 1.28
N LEU A 93 20.84 2.63 1.57
CA LEU A 93 21.84 3.54 2.13
C LEU A 93 22.28 3.14 3.54
N TYR A 94 21.38 2.54 4.32
CA TYR A 94 21.70 2.06 5.67
C TYR A 94 22.47 0.72 5.65
N SER A 95 22.05 -0.23 4.82
CA SER A 95 22.68 -1.54 4.66
C SER A 95 22.56 -2.02 3.20
N PRO A 96 23.54 -1.68 2.33
CA PRO A 96 23.49 -2.00 0.90
C PRO A 96 23.45 -3.50 0.62
N GLU A 97 24.24 -4.28 1.35
CA GLU A 97 24.32 -5.73 1.21
C GLU A 97 22.99 -6.42 1.54
N ASP A 98 22.33 -6.03 2.64
CA ASP A 98 21.07 -6.63 3.05
C ASP A 98 19.97 -6.39 2.01
N ILE A 99 19.92 -5.19 1.44
CA ILE A 99 18.93 -4.84 0.41
C ILE A 99 19.28 -5.48 -0.92
N THR A 100 20.56 -5.63 -1.25
CA THR A 100 20.98 -6.38 -2.43
C THR A 100 20.55 -7.85 -2.30
N ASP A 101 20.77 -8.47 -1.15
CA ASP A 101 20.34 -9.85 -0.89
C ASP A 101 18.82 -10.00 -0.84
N ALA A 102 18.10 -9.01 -0.32
CA ALA A 102 16.64 -8.99 -0.37
C ALA A 102 16.15 -8.97 -1.83
N LEU A 103 16.64 -8.03 -2.65
CA LEU A 103 16.23 -7.85 -4.05
C LEU A 103 16.56 -9.06 -4.93
N LEU A 104 17.66 -9.76 -4.62
CA LEU A 104 18.05 -11.01 -5.27
C LEU A 104 17.37 -12.25 -4.70
N LEU A 105 16.47 -12.08 -3.72
CA LEU A 105 15.75 -13.16 -3.02
C LEU A 105 16.69 -14.19 -2.36
N ARG A 106 17.85 -13.72 -1.89
CA ARG A 106 18.85 -14.53 -1.16
C ARG A 106 18.83 -14.27 0.35
N ALA A 107 18.20 -13.19 0.79
CA ALA A 107 18.11 -12.86 2.20
C ALA A 107 17.40 -13.98 2.99
N PRO A 108 17.92 -14.39 4.17
CA PRO A 108 17.32 -15.45 4.98
C PRO A 108 16.02 -15.01 5.68
N THR A 109 15.71 -13.72 5.65
CA THR A 109 14.58 -13.11 6.32
C THR A 109 13.30 -13.22 5.47
N PRO A 110 12.24 -13.91 5.94
CA PRO A 110 11.03 -14.14 5.14
C PRO A 110 10.29 -12.83 4.81
N PHE A 111 10.36 -11.82 5.69
CA PHE A 111 9.74 -10.52 5.41
C PHE A 111 10.30 -9.90 4.14
N SER A 112 11.60 -10.06 3.83
CA SER A 112 12.24 -9.45 2.66
C SER A 112 11.65 -9.98 1.34
N ALA A 113 11.41 -11.29 1.24
CA ALA A 113 10.78 -11.88 0.07
C ALA A 113 9.37 -11.31 -0.18
N TRP A 114 8.57 -11.15 0.88
CA TRP A 114 7.25 -10.50 0.79
C TRP A 114 7.34 -9.00 0.46
N GLY A 115 8.38 -8.32 0.94
CA GLY A 115 8.65 -6.92 0.60
C GLY A 115 8.94 -6.75 -0.88
N VAL A 116 9.81 -7.59 -1.44
CA VAL A 116 10.14 -7.60 -2.87
C VAL A 116 8.94 -7.98 -3.73
N ALA A 117 8.18 -9.01 -3.34
CA ALA A 117 6.95 -9.39 -4.04
C ALA A 117 5.90 -8.26 -4.00
N GLY A 118 5.75 -7.57 -2.87
CA GLY A 118 4.89 -6.41 -2.72
C GLY A 118 5.32 -5.24 -3.61
N LEU A 119 6.62 -4.93 -3.64
CA LEU A 119 7.19 -3.91 -4.51
C LEU A 119 6.98 -4.23 -5.99
N ALA A 120 7.22 -5.48 -6.40
CA ALA A 120 7.00 -5.95 -7.76
C ALA A 120 5.51 -5.82 -8.16
N GLY A 121 4.59 -6.22 -7.26
CA GLY A 121 3.15 -6.06 -7.47
C GLY A 121 2.73 -4.60 -7.61
N LEU A 122 3.28 -3.71 -6.78
CA LEU A 122 3.03 -2.26 -6.85
C LEU A 122 3.54 -1.64 -8.16
N LEU A 123 4.77 -1.98 -8.56
CA LEU A 123 5.36 -1.55 -9.82
C LEU A 123 4.54 -2.03 -11.02
N ALA A 124 4.20 -3.32 -11.05
CA ALA A 124 3.39 -3.90 -12.10
C ALA A 124 2.00 -3.25 -12.18
N ALA A 125 1.33 -3.03 -11.04
CA ALA A 125 0.04 -2.33 -11.00
C ALA A 125 0.15 -0.89 -11.53
N GLY A 126 1.24 -0.19 -11.20
CA GLY A 126 1.57 1.14 -11.71
C GLY A 126 1.76 1.18 -13.22
N ILE A 127 2.56 0.25 -13.75
CA ILE A 127 2.80 0.09 -15.20
C ILE A 127 1.49 -0.23 -15.93
N VAL A 128 0.72 -1.20 -15.44
CA VAL A 128 -0.58 -1.53 -16.03
C VAL A 128 -1.51 -0.30 -16.01
N SER A 129 -1.47 0.53 -14.96
CA SER A 129 -2.27 1.76 -14.88
C SER A 129 -1.94 2.79 -15.97
N THR A 130 -0.66 2.90 -16.38
CA THR A 130 -0.27 3.78 -17.50
C THR A 130 -0.64 3.19 -18.86
N LEU A 131 -0.58 1.86 -18.99
CA LEU A 131 -0.96 1.10 -20.20
C LEU A 131 -2.47 0.89 -20.38
N ARG A 132 -3.31 1.67 -19.69
CA ARG A 132 -4.78 1.57 -19.76
C ARG A 132 -5.43 1.87 -21.12
N ARG A 133 -4.69 2.52 -22.04
CA ARG A 133 -5.16 2.86 -23.39
C ARG A 133 -4.97 1.70 -24.38
N PRO A 134 -3.79 1.07 -24.48
CA PRO A 134 -3.59 -0.05 -25.40
C PRO A 134 -4.25 -1.37 -24.95
N ILE A 135 -4.53 -1.54 -23.65
CA ILE A 135 -5.12 -2.79 -23.13
C ILE A 135 -6.65 -2.69 -23.10
N PRO A 136 -7.40 -3.66 -23.67
CA PRO A 136 -8.85 -3.69 -23.60
C PRO A 136 -9.35 -3.62 -22.14
N PRO A 137 -10.39 -2.83 -21.82
CA PRO A 137 -10.87 -2.67 -20.45
C PRO A 137 -11.24 -3.98 -19.74
N ARG A 138 -11.70 -5.00 -20.50
CA ARG A 138 -12.03 -6.34 -19.99
C ARG A 138 -10.81 -7.10 -19.45
N ILE A 139 -9.61 -6.82 -19.96
CA ILE A 139 -8.35 -7.40 -19.50
C ILE A 139 -7.67 -6.48 -18.49
N TRP A 140 -7.65 -5.18 -18.78
CA TRP A 140 -6.98 -4.18 -17.96
C TRP A 140 -7.51 -4.12 -16.53
N ARG A 141 -8.84 -4.11 -16.36
CA ARG A 141 -9.48 -3.99 -15.04
C ARG A 141 -9.18 -5.17 -14.11
N PRO A 142 -9.39 -6.45 -14.49
CA PRO A 142 -9.06 -7.56 -13.60
C PRO A 142 -7.56 -7.68 -13.37
N LEU A 143 -6.72 -7.39 -14.37
CA LEU A 143 -5.26 -7.41 -14.21
C LEU A 143 -4.79 -6.37 -13.17
N HIS A 144 -5.21 -5.11 -13.32
CA HIS A 144 -4.85 -4.07 -12.36
C HIS A 144 -5.38 -4.38 -10.95
N LEU A 145 -6.62 -4.88 -10.84
CA LEU A 145 -7.20 -5.26 -9.56
C LEU A 145 -6.41 -6.42 -8.91
N GLY A 146 -6.11 -7.48 -9.66
CA GLY A 146 -5.35 -8.62 -9.17
C GLY A 146 -3.95 -8.22 -8.68
N LEU A 147 -3.21 -7.45 -9.47
CA LEU A 147 -1.89 -6.95 -9.09
C LEU A 147 -1.95 -6.05 -7.84
N ALA A 148 -2.93 -5.16 -7.77
CA ALA A 148 -3.10 -4.28 -6.61
C ALA A 148 -3.43 -5.06 -5.33
N VAL A 149 -4.30 -6.08 -5.43
CA VAL A 149 -4.65 -6.96 -4.30
C VAL A 149 -3.44 -7.77 -3.85
N THR A 150 -2.76 -8.45 -4.77
CA THR A 150 -1.59 -9.27 -4.45
C THR A 150 -0.47 -8.42 -3.84
N GLY A 151 -0.15 -7.26 -4.45
CA GLY A 151 0.87 -6.35 -3.94
C GLY A 151 0.54 -5.84 -2.52
N ALA A 152 -0.72 -5.47 -2.27
CA ALA A 152 -1.16 -5.02 -0.95
C ALA A 152 -1.10 -6.13 0.11
N LEU A 153 -1.50 -7.36 -0.22
CA LEU A 153 -1.40 -8.50 0.69
C LEU A 153 0.07 -8.83 1.02
N CYS A 154 0.95 -8.81 0.02
CA CYS A 154 2.38 -9.00 0.24
C CYS A 154 2.95 -7.90 1.16
N ALA A 155 2.56 -6.64 0.96
CA ALA A 155 2.96 -5.53 1.82
C ALA A 155 2.47 -5.68 3.27
N VAL A 156 1.24 -6.18 3.48
CA VAL A 156 0.69 -6.48 4.81
C VAL A 156 1.49 -7.61 5.48
N ILE A 157 1.77 -8.69 4.78
CA ILE A 157 2.56 -9.82 5.31
C ILE A 157 3.98 -9.36 5.65
N HIS A 158 4.62 -8.61 4.74
CA HIS A 158 5.92 -8.00 4.95
C HIS A 158 5.94 -7.15 6.23
N ALA A 159 5.01 -6.21 6.37
CA ALA A 159 4.91 -5.33 7.53
C ALA A 159 4.65 -6.12 8.83
N TRP A 160 3.78 -7.12 8.78
CA TRP A 160 3.43 -7.94 9.94
C TRP A 160 4.64 -8.65 10.55
N LEU A 161 5.51 -9.20 9.68
CA LEU A 161 6.70 -9.96 10.04
C LEU A 161 7.86 -9.08 10.55
N ILE A 162 7.84 -7.76 10.33
CA ILE A 162 8.91 -6.85 10.74
C ILE A 162 8.83 -6.53 12.23
N TYR A 163 9.95 -6.61 12.94
CA TYR A 163 10.14 -6.05 14.28
C TYR A 163 11.13 -4.88 14.20
N GLY A 164 10.73 -3.68 14.62
CA GLY A 164 11.64 -2.52 14.63
C GLY A 164 10.96 -1.19 14.29
N ALA A 165 10.70 -0.93 13.01
CA ALA A 165 10.23 0.39 12.54
C ALA A 165 8.83 0.79 13.07
N MET A 166 8.02 -0.18 13.48
CA MET A 166 6.67 0.04 13.99
C MET A 166 6.44 -0.79 15.25
N GLU A 167 5.88 -0.18 16.30
CA GLU A 167 5.42 -0.94 17.45
C GLU A 167 4.18 -1.80 17.12
N PRO A 168 3.83 -2.80 17.95
CA PRO A 168 2.75 -3.73 17.64
C PRO A 168 1.41 -3.07 17.35
N VAL A 169 1.10 -1.95 18.02
CA VAL A 169 -0.19 -1.24 17.88
C VAL A 169 -0.31 -0.56 16.52
N SER A 170 0.65 0.29 16.13
CA SER A 170 0.63 0.95 14.80
C SER A 170 0.63 -0.07 13.67
N LYS A 171 1.39 -1.15 13.82
CA LYS A 171 1.48 -2.25 12.85
C LYS A 171 0.16 -2.98 12.69
N ALA A 172 -0.44 -3.42 13.80
CA ALA A 172 -1.74 -4.09 13.76
C ALA A 172 -2.81 -3.17 13.18
N LEU A 173 -2.83 -1.90 13.59
CA LEU A 173 -3.81 -0.94 13.11
C LEU A 173 -3.71 -0.72 11.59
N LEU A 174 -2.51 -0.47 11.06
CA LEU A 174 -2.33 -0.30 9.62
C LEU A 174 -2.69 -1.56 8.84
N CYS A 175 -2.21 -2.74 9.26
CA CYS A 175 -2.51 -3.99 8.57
C CYS A 175 -4.02 -4.27 8.52
N LEU A 176 -4.73 -4.14 9.65
CA LEU A 176 -6.18 -4.37 9.71
C LEU A 176 -6.96 -3.37 8.84
N VAL A 177 -6.58 -2.10 8.86
CA VAL A 177 -7.25 -1.06 8.08
C VAL A 177 -6.99 -1.24 6.57
N ILE A 178 -5.78 -1.66 6.17
CA ILE A 178 -5.48 -2.02 4.78
C ILE A 178 -6.35 -3.20 4.35
N LEU A 179 -6.41 -4.28 5.14
CA LEU A 179 -7.22 -5.47 4.82
C LEU A 179 -8.71 -5.12 4.69
N ALA A 180 -9.25 -4.33 5.61
CA ALA A 180 -10.65 -3.87 5.54
C ALA A 180 -10.92 -3.03 4.29
N SER A 181 -10.03 -2.09 3.98
CA SER A 181 -10.15 -1.23 2.80
C SER A 181 -10.02 -2.03 1.51
N LEU A 182 -9.13 -3.02 1.48
CA LEU A 182 -8.94 -3.92 0.36
C LEU A 182 -10.18 -4.78 0.11
N ALA A 183 -10.79 -5.35 1.14
CA ALA A 183 -12.03 -6.12 1.02
C ALA A 183 -13.17 -5.27 0.42
N VAL A 184 -13.34 -4.03 0.90
CA VAL A 184 -14.36 -3.10 0.40
C VAL A 184 -14.07 -2.66 -1.05
N GLY A 185 -12.82 -2.32 -1.34
CA GLY A 185 -12.37 -1.91 -2.67
C GLY A 185 -12.49 -3.03 -3.70
N ALA A 186 -12.01 -4.23 -3.38
CA ALA A 186 -12.04 -5.40 -4.26
C ALA A 186 -13.47 -5.86 -4.52
N SER A 187 -14.34 -5.92 -3.50
CA SER A 187 -15.75 -6.29 -3.69
C SER A 187 -16.45 -5.33 -4.68
N SER A 188 -16.11 -4.04 -4.62
CA SER A 188 -16.64 -3.03 -5.53
C SER A 188 -16.06 -3.17 -6.94
N GLY A 189 -14.76 -3.45 -7.05
CA GLY A 189 -14.10 -3.73 -8.34
C GLY A 189 -14.69 -4.93 -9.04
N LEU A 190 -14.88 -6.05 -8.33
CA LEU A 190 -15.49 -7.28 -8.85
C LEU A 190 -16.93 -7.05 -9.33
N ARG A 191 -17.71 -6.23 -8.63
CA ARG A 191 -19.07 -5.84 -9.07
C ARG A 191 -19.06 -5.08 -10.40
N LEU A 192 -18.07 -4.21 -10.62
CA LEU A 192 -17.93 -3.46 -11.87
C LEU A 192 -17.50 -4.37 -13.03
N LEU A 193 -16.67 -5.38 -12.75
CA LEU A 193 -16.26 -6.39 -13.73
C LEU A 193 -17.44 -7.23 -14.21
N ARG A 194 -18.33 -7.66 -13.31
CA ARG A 194 -19.52 -8.46 -13.65
C ARG A 194 -20.57 -7.73 -14.50
N ARG A 195 -20.46 -6.40 -14.64
CA ARG A 195 -21.43 -5.55 -15.38
C ARG A 195 -20.95 -5.14 -16.79
N SER A 196 -19.76 -5.58 -17.23
CA SER A 196 -19.07 -5.15 -18.47
C SER A 196 -18.86 -6.30 -19.46
#